data_AF-A0A7W4NQU8-F1
#
_entry.id   AF-A0A7W4NQU8-F1
#
_cell.length_a   1.000
_cell.length_b   1.000
_cell.length_c   1.000
_cell.angle_alpha   90.00
_cell.angle_beta   90.00
_cell.angle_gamma   90.00
#
_symmetry.space_group_name_H-M   'P 1'
#
loop_
_entity.id
_entity.type
_entity.pdbx_description
1 polymer ?
#
loop_
_entity_poly.entity_id
_entity_poly.type
_entity_poly.pdbx_seq_one_letter_code
_entity_poly.pdbx_strand_id
1 'polypeptide(L)'
;MLNLMAAILRENGLERMPYLEPYAGGCGLALGLLYHGHVSEIHINDVDPAIWSFWHCTLQRTDEMIEAIQKADLSIDGWREQREIFLRGDDTDPLRLGFSAFYLNRTNRSGIIKGAGVIGGLEQKGTYKLGPVRS
;
A
#
# COMPACT_ATOMS: atom_id res chain seq x y z
N MET A 1 -6.15 6.25 17.63
CA MET A 1 -6.13 4.77 17.55
C MET A 1 -4.91 4.17 18.24
N LEU A 2 -3.68 4.52 17.83
CA LEU A 2 -2.44 4.00 18.44
C LEU A 2 -2.42 4.09 19.97
N ASN A 3 -2.59 5.29 20.54
CA ASN A 3 -2.56 5.49 22.00
C ASN A 3 -3.61 4.68 22.75
N LEU A 4 -4.81 4.53 22.15
CA LEU A 4 -5.88 3.73 22.73
C LEU A 4 -5.49 2.25 22.75
N MET A 5 -4.99 1.72 21.64
CA MET A 5 -4.58 0.33 21.56
C MET A 5 -3.38 0.03 22.47
N ALA A 6 -2.40 0.94 22.52
CA ALA A 6 -1.27 0.83 23.43
C ALA A 6 -1.71 0.81 24.91
N ALA A 7 -2.69 1.64 25.29
CA ALA A 7 -3.27 1.58 26.62
C ALA A 7 -3.94 0.22 26.89
N ILE A 8 -4.76 -0.28 25.95
CA ILE A 8 -5.40 -1.59 26.10
C ILE A 8 -4.37 -2.70 26.27
N LEU A 9 -3.29 -2.72 25.48
CA LEU A 9 -2.24 -3.73 25.62
C LEU A 9 -1.60 -3.69 27.02
N ARG A 10 -1.25 -2.48 27.51
CA ARG A 10 -0.65 -2.29 28.83
C ARG A 10 -1.58 -2.70 29.97
N GLU A 11 -2.83 -2.23 29.96
CA GLU A 11 -3.80 -2.55 31.03
C GLU A 11 -4.11 -4.06 31.11
N ASN A 12 -3.87 -4.81 30.02
CA ASN A 12 -4.06 -6.26 29.97
C ASN A 12 -2.74 -7.06 30.08
N GLY A 13 -1.59 -6.40 30.32
CA GLY A 13 -0.28 -7.08 30.42
C GLY A 13 0.18 -7.75 29.12
N LEU A 14 -0.27 -7.24 27.97
CA LEU A 14 0.03 -7.76 26.62
C LEU A 14 1.12 -6.96 25.89
N GLU A 15 1.83 -6.08 26.59
CA GLU A 15 2.98 -5.37 26.00
C GLU A 15 4.04 -6.34 25.52
N ARG A 16 4.69 -6.02 24.40
CA ARG A 16 5.73 -6.85 23.75
C ARG A 16 5.25 -8.22 23.27
N MET A 17 3.95 -8.50 23.25
CA MET A 17 3.40 -9.70 22.61
C MET A 17 3.27 -9.50 21.09
N PRO A 18 3.18 -10.57 20.28
CA PRO A 18 2.86 -10.48 18.87
C PRO A 18 1.46 -9.88 18.63
N TYR A 19 1.31 -9.06 17.60
CA TYR A 19 0.04 -8.46 17.21
C TYR A 19 -0.39 -8.93 15.82
N LEU A 20 -1.62 -9.43 15.70
CA LEU A 20 -2.18 -9.93 14.46
C LEU A 20 -3.15 -8.89 13.89
N GLU A 21 -2.88 -8.40 12.68
CA GLU A 21 -3.76 -7.47 11.95
C GLU A 21 -4.33 -8.19 10.71
N PRO A 22 -5.50 -8.85 10.82
CA PRO A 22 -6.08 -9.65 9.73
C PRO A 22 -6.72 -8.82 8.61
N TYR A 23 -6.88 -7.51 8.84
CA TYR A 23 -7.41 -6.51 7.91
C TYR A 23 -6.40 -5.38 7.77
N ALA A 24 -5.18 -5.73 7.39
CA ALA A 24 -4.05 -4.81 7.43
C ALA A 24 -4.31 -3.55 6.60
N GLY A 25 -4.83 -3.67 5.38
CA GLY A 25 -4.88 -2.54 4.46
C GLY A 25 -3.50 -1.88 4.36
N GLY A 26 -3.39 -0.65 4.86
CA GLY A 26 -2.12 0.09 4.96
C GLY A 26 -1.26 -0.20 6.21
N CYS A 27 -1.70 -1.07 7.12
CA CYS A 27 -0.97 -1.55 8.32
C CYS A 27 -0.55 -0.42 9.29
N GLY A 28 -1.26 0.71 9.27
CA GLY A 28 -0.83 1.90 10.00
C GLY A 28 -0.82 1.72 11.52
N LEU A 29 -1.75 0.94 12.06
CA LEU A 29 -1.82 0.67 13.50
C LEU A 29 -0.75 -0.33 13.93
N ALA A 30 -0.62 -1.49 13.28
CA ALA A 30 0.36 -2.50 13.67
C ALA A 30 1.80 -1.99 13.52
N LEU A 31 2.13 -1.31 12.41
CA LEU A 31 3.44 -0.66 12.26
C LEU A 31 3.68 0.39 13.35
N GLY A 32 2.66 1.20 13.66
CA GLY A 32 2.73 2.18 14.74
C GLY A 32 3.04 1.52 16.09
N LEU A 33 2.37 0.43 16.42
CA LEU A 33 2.61 -0.34 17.65
C LEU A 33 4.03 -0.93 17.68
N LEU A 34 4.50 -1.48 16.55
CA LEU A 34 5.82 -2.07 16.44
C LEU A 34 6.93 -1.02 16.61
N TYR A 35 6.86 0.08 15.85
CA TYR A 35 7.88 1.13 15.88
C TYR A 35 7.98 1.86 17.22
N HIS A 36 6.88 1.96 17.97
CA HIS A 36 6.88 2.53 19.32
C HIS A 36 7.20 1.49 20.41
N GLY A 37 7.44 0.23 20.03
CA GLY A 37 7.80 -0.83 20.95
C GLY A 37 6.66 -1.31 21.85
N HIS A 38 5.40 -1.06 21.48
CA HIS A 38 4.25 -1.61 22.23
C HIS A 38 4.09 -3.11 21.99
N VAL A 39 4.54 -3.61 20.84
CA VAL A 39 4.52 -5.02 20.43
C VAL A 39 5.92 -5.43 19.94
N SER A 40 6.24 -6.72 19.97
CA SER A 40 7.55 -7.23 19.51
C SER A 40 7.55 -7.68 18.06
N GLU A 41 6.39 -8.09 17.56
CA GLU A 41 6.20 -8.67 16.24
C GLU A 41 4.80 -8.31 15.74
N ILE A 42 4.65 -8.19 14.41
CA ILE A 42 3.35 -8.02 13.77
C ILE A 42 3.16 -9.08 12.69
N HIS A 43 1.95 -9.64 12.63
CA HIS A 43 1.52 -10.52 11.56
C HIS A 43 0.42 -9.81 10.80
N ILE A 44 0.64 -9.62 9.51
CA ILE A 44 -0.26 -8.86 8.65
C ILE A 44 -0.92 -9.80 7.66
N ASN A 45 -2.23 -9.63 7.50
CA ASN A 45 -2.99 -10.32 6.47
C ASN A 45 -4.05 -9.37 5.92
N ASP A 46 -4.46 -9.61 4.68
CA ASP A 46 -5.63 -8.96 4.10
C ASP A 46 -6.31 -9.94 3.16
N VAL A 47 -7.64 -9.83 3.04
CA VAL A 47 -8.41 -10.68 2.13
C VAL A 47 -8.30 -10.18 0.68
N ASP A 48 -7.96 -8.91 0.47
CA ASP A 48 -7.72 -8.37 -0.87
C ASP A 48 -6.38 -8.89 -1.41
N PRO A 49 -6.36 -9.70 -2.48
CA PRO A 49 -5.13 -10.28 -3.02
C PRO A 49 -4.11 -9.24 -3.44
N ALA A 50 -4.55 -8.04 -3.83
CA ALA A 50 -3.64 -6.97 -4.24
C ALA A 50 -2.91 -6.33 -3.04
N ILE A 51 -3.62 -6.20 -1.90
CA ILE A 51 -3.02 -5.74 -0.65
C ILE A 51 -2.09 -6.80 -0.08
N TRP A 52 -2.51 -8.07 -0.08
CA TRP A 52 -1.64 -9.19 0.29
C TRP A 52 -0.38 -9.21 -0.58
N SER A 53 -0.53 -9.11 -1.90
CA SER A 53 0.58 -9.13 -2.86
C SER A 53 1.57 -7.99 -2.63
N PHE A 54 1.06 -6.79 -2.33
CA PHE A 54 1.90 -5.64 -1.98
C PHE A 54 2.77 -5.91 -0.75
N TRP A 55 2.17 -6.39 0.35
CA TRP A 55 2.90 -6.69 1.59
C TRP A 55 3.86 -7.86 1.41
N HIS A 56 3.43 -8.92 0.71
CA HIS A 56 4.26 -10.06 0.38
C HIS A 56 5.51 -9.62 -0.40
N CYS A 57 5.34 -8.83 -1.47
CA CYS A 57 6.47 -8.37 -2.28
C CYS A 57 7.36 -7.37 -1.53
N THR A 58 6.78 -6.50 -0.70
CA THR A 58 7.54 -5.56 0.14
C THR A 58 8.49 -6.29 1.08
N LEU A 59 8.06 -7.41 1.66
CA LEU A 59 8.83 -8.16 2.66
C LEU A 59 9.70 -9.28 2.07
N GLN A 60 9.28 -9.90 0.97
CA GLN A 60 9.91 -11.12 0.43
C GLN A 60 10.56 -10.93 -0.95
N ARG A 61 10.19 -9.86 -1.68
CA ARG A 61 10.69 -9.54 -3.04
C ARG A 61 11.09 -8.07 -3.12
N THR A 62 11.74 -7.58 -2.06
CA THR A 62 11.97 -6.15 -1.82
C THR A 62 12.74 -5.48 -2.97
N ASP A 63 13.81 -6.11 -3.46
CA ASP A 63 14.63 -5.53 -4.53
C ASP A 63 13.85 -5.40 -5.84
N GLU A 64 13.06 -6.40 -6.21
CA GLU A 64 12.20 -6.37 -7.40
C GLU A 64 11.12 -5.29 -7.27
N MET A 65 10.55 -5.12 -6.07
CA MET A 65 9.57 -4.07 -5.79
C MET A 65 10.21 -2.67 -5.90
N ILE A 66 11.43 -2.49 -5.37
CA ILE A 66 12.20 -1.25 -5.50
C ILE A 66 12.48 -0.95 -6.99
N GLU A 67 12.91 -1.96 -7.75
CA GLU A 67 13.19 -1.82 -9.17
C GLU A 67 11.93 -1.40 -9.96
N ALA A 68 10.78 -2.02 -9.67
CA ALA A 68 9.51 -1.65 -10.28
C ALA A 68 9.12 -0.19 -9.96
N ILE A 69 9.32 0.25 -8.71
CA ILE A 69 9.06 1.63 -8.28
C ILE A 69 9.99 2.62 -9.01
N GLN A 70 11.27 2.31 -9.12
CA GLN A 70 12.25 3.18 -9.77
C GLN A 70 12.02 3.31 -11.28
N LYS A 71 11.48 2.26 -11.92
CA LYS A 71 11.18 2.21 -13.35
C LYS A 71 9.75 2.63 -13.71
N ALA A 72 8.95 3.02 -12.73
CA ALA A 72 7.54 3.33 -12.91
C ALA A 72 7.32 4.46 -13.94
N ASP A 73 6.51 4.20 -14.97
CA ASP A 73 6.08 5.24 -15.91
C ASP A 73 4.98 6.10 -15.28
N LEU A 74 5.31 7.35 -14.92
CA LEU A 74 4.39 8.32 -14.32
C LEU A 74 3.59 9.12 -15.36
N SER A 75 3.24 8.49 -16.48
CA SER A 75 2.35 9.02 -17.51
C SER A 75 0.90 8.60 -17.29
N ILE A 76 -0.05 9.24 -18.00
CA ILE A 76 -1.45 8.79 -17.99
C ILE A 76 -1.59 7.38 -18.56
N ASP A 77 -0.75 7.01 -19.53
CA ASP A 77 -0.80 5.67 -20.11
C ASP A 77 -0.24 4.63 -19.16
N GLY A 78 0.86 4.93 -18.46
CA GLY A 78 1.36 4.12 -17.35
C GLY A 78 0.30 3.95 -16.25
N TRP A 79 -0.40 5.02 -15.89
CA TRP A 79 -1.53 4.92 -14.95
C TRP A 79 -2.67 4.03 -15.44
N ARG A 80 -3.05 4.14 -16.72
CA ARG A 80 -4.08 3.26 -17.32
C ARG A 80 -3.64 1.81 -17.29
N GLU A 81 -2.39 1.53 -17.64
CA GLU A 81 -1.84 0.18 -17.60
C GLU A 81 -1.92 -0.43 -16.19
N GLN A 82 -1.43 0.30 -15.18
CA GLN A 82 -1.47 -0.19 -13.79
C GLN A 82 -2.92 -0.34 -13.29
N ARG A 83 -3.83 0.52 -13.73
CA ARG A 83 -5.26 0.37 -13.44
C ARG A 83 -5.84 -0.91 -14.03
N GLU A 84 -5.52 -1.26 -15.27
CA GLU A 84 -6.01 -2.49 -15.90
C GLU A 84 -5.41 -3.74 -15.27
N ILE A 85 -4.13 -3.71 -14.90
CA ILE A 85 -3.49 -4.78 -14.12
C ILE A 85 -4.24 -5.00 -12.80
N PHE A 86 -4.51 -3.93 -12.06
CA PHE A 86 -5.21 -4.00 -10.78
C PHE A 86 -6.63 -4.55 -10.93
N LEU A 87 -7.37 -4.11 -11.96
CA LEU A 87 -8.73 -4.57 -12.22
C LEU A 87 -8.81 -6.03 -12.66
N ARG A 88 -7.81 -6.50 -13.41
CA ARG A 88 -7.71 -7.92 -13.77
C ARG A 88 -7.55 -8.80 -12.54
N GLY A 89 -6.84 -8.31 -11.51
CA GLY A 89 -6.70 -8.99 -10.23
C GLY A 89 -5.99 -10.35 -10.34
N ASP A 90 -5.03 -10.48 -11.26
CA ASP A 90 -4.28 -11.70 -11.49
C ASP A 90 -3.30 -11.96 -10.34
N ASP A 91 -3.68 -12.84 -9.43
CA ASP A 91 -2.91 -13.19 -8.23
C ASP A 91 -1.80 -14.21 -8.50
N THR A 92 -1.69 -14.72 -9.75
CA THR A 92 -0.59 -15.60 -10.16
C THR A 92 0.73 -14.84 -10.37
N ASP A 93 0.68 -13.52 -10.48
CA ASP A 93 1.84 -12.62 -10.50
C ASP A 93 1.76 -11.56 -9.37
N PRO A 94 2.13 -11.94 -8.13
CA PRO A 94 2.03 -11.04 -6.98
C PRO A 94 2.87 -9.76 -7.12
N LEU A 95 4.00 -9.81 -7.83
CA LEU A 95 4.82 -8.59 -7.99
C LEU A 95 4.07 -7.57 -8.83
N ARG A 96 3.53 -8.00 -9.98
CA ARG A 96 2.79 -7.11 -10.87
C ARG A 96 1.51 -6.58 -10.20
N LEU A 97 0.75 -7.47 -9.54
CA LEU A 97 -0.48 -7.08 -8.84
C LEU A 97 -0.18 -6.15 -7.65
N GLY A 98 0.77 -6.50 -6.78
CA GLY A 98 1.16 -5.69 -5.62
C GLY A 98 1.73 -4.33 -6.01
N PHE A 99 2.56 -4.28 -7.05
CA PHE A 99 3.05 -3.03 -7.61
C PHE A 99 1.91 -2.15 -8.14
N SER A 100 0.94 -2.72 -8.87
CA SER A 100 -0.20 -1.95 -9.37
C SER A 100 -1.04 -1.33 -8.24
N ALA A 101 -1.24 -2.04 -7.14
CA ALA A 101 -1.92 -1.53 -5.96
C ALA A 101 -1.14 -0.37 -5.33
N PHE A 102 0.17 -0.52 -5.14
CA PHE A 102 1.03 0.53 -4.62
C PHE A 102 1.02 1.77 -5.53
N TYR A 103 1.20 1.56 -6.84
CA TYR A 103 1.21 2.62 -7.83
C TYR A 103 -0.08 3.44 -7.74
N LEU A 104 -1.25 2.79 -7.86
CA LEU A 104 -2.55 3.47 -7.80
C LEU A 104 -2.76 4.18 -6.47
N ASN A 105 -2.32 3.59 -5.36
CA ASN A 105 -2.38 4.21 -4.04
C ASN A 105 -1.51 5.48 -3.93
N ARG A 106 -0.43 5.60 -4.69
CA ARG A 106 0.41 6.82 -4.74
C ARG A 106 -0.08 7.83 -5.77
N THR A 107 -0.75 7.37 -6.83
CA THR A 107 -1.10 8.19 -7.99
C THR A 107 -2.56 8.60 -8.06
N ASN A 108 -3.44 8.03 -7.23
CA ASN A 108 -4.85 8.39 -7.16
C ASN A 108 -5.13 9.49 -6.13
N ARG A 109 -6.23 10.21 -6.33
CA ARG A 109 -6.71 11.19 -5.35
C ARG A 109 -6.95 10.52 -4.00
N SER A 110 -6.39 11.13 -2.94
CA SER A 110 -6.48 10.65 -1.55
C SER A 110 -5.95 9.22 -1.32
N GLY A 111 -5.15 8.69 -2.25
CA GLY A 111 -4.64 7.32 -2.20
C GLY A 111 -5.70 6.23 -2.31
N ILE A 112 -6.91 6.58 -2.73
CA ILE A 112 -8.00 5.61 -2.90
C ILE A 112 -7.70 4.77 -4.15
N ILE A 113 -7.50 3.47 -3.97
CA ILE A 113 -7.15 2.57 -5.08
C ILE A 113 -8.38 2.31 -5.98
N LYS A 114 -9.52 1.96 -5.36
CA LYS A 114 -10.77 1.64 -6.06
C LYS A 114 -11.71 2.84 -6.09
N GLY A 115 -12.11 3.24 -7.30
CA GLY A 115 -13.17 4.26 -7.49
C GLY A 115 -12.70 5.71 -7.46
N ALA A 116 -11.43 6.00 -7.19
CA ALA A 116 -10.85 7.32 -7.42
C ALA A 116 -10.13 7.40 -8.76
N GLY A 117 -10.02 8.62 -9.28
CA GLY A 117 -9.22 8.93 -10.47
C GLY A 117 -7.80 9.33 -10.11
N VAL A 118 -6.95 9.37 -11.14
CA VAL A 118 -5.58 9.89 -11.07
C VAL A 118 -5.53 11.30 -10.47
N ILE A 119 -4.49 11.56 -9.68
CA ILE A 119 -4.17 12.88 -9.17
C ILE A 119 -3.97 13.85 -10.34
N GLY A 120 -4.47 15.08 -10.20
CA GLY A 120 -4.43 16.07 -11.29
C GLY A 120 -5.48 15.86 -12.39
N GLY A 121 -6.26 14.77 -12.32
CA GLY A 121 -7.28 14.40 -13.32
C GLY A 121 -6.67 13.84 -14.60
N LEU A 122 -7.50 13.24 -15.46
CA LEU A 122 -7.04 12.61 -16.70
C LEU A 122 -6.35 13.61 -17.65
N GLU A 123 -6.78 14.87 -17.63
CA GLU A 123 -6.16 15.95 -18.41
C GLU A 123 -4.91 16.55 -17.75
N GLN A 124 -4.53 16.09 -16.55
CA GLN A 124 -3.39 16.60 -15.79
C GLN A 124 -3.40 18.15 -15.61
N LYS A 125 -4.59 18.70 -15.37
CA LYS A 125 -4.83 20.14 -15.15
C LYS A 125 -4.92 20.54 -13.68
N GLY A 126 -5.01 19.59 -12.75
CA GLY A 126 -5.03 19.88 -11.32
C GLY A 126 -3.67 20.32 -10.77
N THR A 127 -3.69 20.86 -9.55
CA THR A 127 -2.51 21.39 -8.84
C THR A 127 -1.42 20.35 -8.62
N TYR A 128 -1.81 19.11 -8.37
CA TYR A 128 -0.89 18.00 -8.13
C TYR A 128 -0.94 17.06 -9.33
N LYS A 129 0.13 16.98 -10.10
CA LYS A 129 0.23 16.16 -11.31
C LYS A 129 1.01 14.89 -11.03
N LEU A 130 0.79 13.89 -11.86
CA LEU A 130 1.37 12.54 -11.74
C LEU A 130 2.89 12.53 -11.93
N GLY A 131 3.38 13.35 -12.85
CA GLY A 131 4.79 13.46 -13.21
C GLY A 131 5.06 14.81 -13.88
N PRO A 132 6.32 15.05 -14.31
CA PRO A 132 6.67 16.26 -15.03
C PRO A 132 5.82 16.37 -16.30
N VAL A 133 5.24 17.56 -16.52
CA VAL A 133 4.54 17.88 -17.76
C VAL A 133 5.61 17.92 -18.85
N ARG A 134 5.65 16.91 -19.73
CA ARG A 134 6.45 17.01 -20.95
C ARG A 134 5.75 18.02 -21.86
N SER A 135 6.38 19.19 -22.00
CA SER A 135 6.00 20.27 -22.93
C SER A 135 6.26 19.85 -24.37
#